data_AF-A0A072TU94-F1
#
_entry.id   AF-A0A072TU94-F1
#
_cell.length_a   1.000
_cell.length_b   1.000
_cell.length_c   1.000
_cell.angle_alpha   90.00
_cell.angle_beta   90.00
_cell.angle_gamma   90.00
#
_symmetry.space_group_name_H-M   'P 1'
#
loop_
_entity.id
_entity.type
_entity.pdbx_description
1 polymer ?
#
loop_
_entity_poly.entity_id
_entity_poly.type
_entity_poly.pdbx_seq_one_letter_code
_entity_poly.pdbx_strand_id
1 'polypeptide(L)' 'MVQTPFFIYAFIIFLSLFPYVINGVDIPCIVDDDCPILFFPRYSMCIDGLCLLFFLY' A
#
# COMPACT_ATOMS: atom_id res chain seq x y z
N MET A 1 -17.85 30.79 7.51
CA MET A 1 -16.78 30.68 6.50
C MET A 1 -15.63 29.87 7.09
N VAL A 2 -15.81 28.54 7.16
CA VAL A 2 -14.89 27.59 7.82
C VAL A 2 -14.80 26.27 7.02
N GLN A 3 -15.54 26.12 5.91
CA GLN A 3 -15.59 24.88 5.13
C GLN A 3 -14.33 24.65 4.26
N THR A 4 -13.74 25.73 3.74
CA THR A 4 -12.54 25.67 2.88
C THR A 4 -11.30 25.02 3.54
N PRO A 5 -10.93 25.30 4.80
CA PRO A 5 -9.76 24.67 5.42
C PRO A 5 -9.94 23.17 5.68
N PHE A 6 -11.16 22.70 5.97
CA PHE A 6 -11.42 21.27 6.15
C PHE A 6 -11.25 20.48 4.84
N PHE A 7 -11.68 21.06 3.71
CA PHE A 7 -11.51 20.42 2.41
C PHE A 7 -10.03 20.29 2.02
N ILE A 8 -9.25 21.35 2.23
CA ILE A 8 -7.80 21.34 1.96
C ILE A 8 -7.11 20.29 2.82
N TYR A 9 -7.43 20.23 4.12
CA TYR A 9 -6.82 19.27 5.03
C TYR A 9 -7.14 17.82 4.66
N ALA A 10 -8.42 17.52 4.34
CA ALA A 10 -8.82 16.20 3.88
C ALA A 10 -8.14 15.82 2.55
N PHE A 11 -7.97 16.78 1.64
CA PHE A 11 -7.29 16.54 0.36
C PHE A 11 -5.79 16.26 0.54
N ILE A 12 -5.12 16.95 1.46
CA ILE A 12 -3.71 16.68 1.81
C ILE A 12 -3.55 15.29 2.43
N ILE A 13 -4.43 14.91 3.35
CA ILE A 13 -4.46 13.56 3.94
C ILE A 13 -4.67 12.52 2.85
N PHE A 14 -5.64 12.74 1.95
CA PHE A 14 -5.89 11.81 0.86
C PHE A 14 -4.65 11.67 -0.04
N LEU A 15 -4.08 12.78 -0.53
CA LEU A 15 -2.90 12.74 -1.41
C LEU A 15 -1.64 12.19 -0.73
N SER A 16 -1.52 12.24 0.59
CA SER A 16 -0.36 11.68 1.32
C SER A 16 -0.52 10.19 1.63
N LEU A 17 -1.72 9.72 2.00
CA LEU A 17 -1.97 8.31 2.28
C LEU A 17 -2.25 7.47 1.03
N PHE A 18 -2.83 8.06 -0.01
CA PHE A 18 -3.14 7.37 -1.26
C PHE A 18 -1.93 6.73 -1.96
N PRO A 19 -0.76 7.38 -2.10
CA PRO A 19 0.40 6.74 -2.69
C PRO A 19 0.93 5.57 -1.84
N TYR A 20 0.84 5.66 -0.51
CA TYR A 20 1.20 4.54 0.37
C TYR A 20 0.28 3.32 0.19
N VAL A 21 -1.00 3.55 -0.07
CA VAL A 21 -1.97 2.47 -0.32
C VAL A 21 -1.88 1.92 -1.74
N ILE A 22 -1.61 2.77 -2.74
CA ILE A 22 -1.58 2.36 -4.16
C ILE A 22 -0.26 1.77 -4.60
N ASN A 23 0.87 2.33 -4.19
CA ASN A 23 2.17 1.78 -4.59
C ASN A 23 2.47 0.46 -3.87
N GLY A 24 1.57 0.00 -2.98
CA GLY A 24 1.92 -1.02 -2.02
C GLY A 24 3.03 -0.50 -1.13
N VAL A 25 3.31 -1.22 -0.06
CA VAL A 25 4.58 -1.00 0.60
C VAL A 25 5.60 -1.57 -0.38
N ASP A 26 6.40 -0.72 -1.02
CA ASP A 26 7.58 -1.12 -1.80
C ASP A 26 8.59 -1.76 -0.83
N ILE A 27 8.24 -2.93 -0.30
CA ILE A 27 9.08 -3.68 0.64
C ILE A 27 10.12 -4.34 -0.24
N PRO A 28 11.40 -3.93 -0.13
CA PRO A 28 12.44 -4.61 -0.84
C PRO A 28 12.53 -6.05 -0.34
N CYS A 29 12.62 -7.01 -1.26
CA CYS A 29 12.72 -8.42 -0.94
C CYS A 29 13.77 -9.07 -1.84
N ILE A 30 14.35 -10.17 -1.37
CA ILE A 30 15.26 -11.02 -2.16
C ILE A 30 14.56 -12.36 -2.44
N VAL A 31 13.79 -12.84 -1.46
CA VAL A 31 12.99 -14.06 -1.53
C VAL A 31 11.56 -13.80 -1.05
N ASP A 32 10.62 -14.68 -1.40
CA ASP A 32 9.21 -14.56 -1.00
C ASP A 32 9.01 -14.51 0.52
N ASP A 33 9.89 -15.18 1.28
CA ASP A 33 9.85 -15.22 2.75
C ASP A 33 10.20 -13.87 3.41
N ASP A 34 10.82 -12.92 2.67
CA ASP A 34 11.06 -11.56 3.16
C ASP A 34 9.76 -10.74 3.19
N CYS A 35 8.73 -11.19 2.48
CA CYS A 35 7.46 -10.50 2.39
C CYS A 35 6.56 -10.80 3.59
N PRO A 36 5.72 -9.84 4.02
CA PRO A 36 4.82 -10.04 5.13
C PRO A 36 3.83 -11.15 4.79
N ILE A 37 3.70 -12.12 5.69
CA ILE A 37 2.72 -13.20 5.58
C ILE A 37 1.33 -12.58 5.72
N LEU A 38 0.54 -12.71 4.66
CA LEU A 38 -0.83 -12.21 4.61
C LEU A 38 -1.81 -13.36 4.90
N PHE A 39 -2.97 -13.00 5.46
CA PHE A 39 -4.05 -13.95 5.66
C PHE A 39 -4.80 -14.21 4.35
N PHE A 40 -5.18 -15.47 4.13
CA PHE A 40 -6.00 -15.90 3.00
C PHE A 40 -7.24 -15.01 2.83
N PRO A 41 -7.59 -14.56 1.61
CA PRO A 41 -7.14 -15.04 0.29
C PRO A 41 -5.93 -14.27 -0.26
N ARG A 42 -5.32 -13.40 0.55
CA ARG A 42 -4.20 -12.57 0.12
C ARG A 42 -2.89 -13.31 0.36
N TYR A 43 -2.01 -13.26 -0.62
CA TYR A 43 -0.62 -13.70 -0.49
C TYR A 43 0.30 -12.62 -1.07
N SER A 44 1.55 -12.61 -0.64
CA SER A 44 2.59 -11.73 -1.15
C SER A 44 3.66 -12.58 -1.84
N MET A 45 4.25 -12.05 -2.90
CA MET A 45 5.37 -12.65 -3.61
C MET A 45 6.42 -11.58 -3.90
N CYS A 46 7.68 -11.98 -3.92
CA CYS A 46 8.80 -11.14 -4.28
C CYS A 46 8.99 -11.14 -5.79
N ILE A 47 8.69 -10.02 -6.43
CA ILE A 47 8.79 -9.84 -7.89
C ILE A 47 9.59 -8.57 -8.15
N ASP A 48 10.65 -8.70 -8.95
CA ASP A 48 11.57 -7.59 -9.28
C ASP A 48 12.17 -6.91 -8.03
N GLY A 49 12.38 -7.69 -6.97
CA GLY A 49 12.92 -7.20 -5.71
C GLY A 49 11.93 -6.44 -4.83
N LEU A 50 10.63 -6.52 -5.13
CA LEU A 50 9.56 -5.89 -4.38
C LEU A 50 8.46 -6.88 -4.00
N CYS A 51 7.89 -6.73 -2.80
CA CYS A 51 6.76 -7.54 -2.37
C CYS A 51 5.46 -7.08 -3.04
N LEU A 52 4.97 -7.86 -3.99
CA LEU A 52 3.67 -7.65 -4.63
C LEU A 52 2.58 -8.46 -3.94
N LEU A 53 1.42 -7.85 -3.76
CA LEU A 53 0.26 -8.44 -3.09
C LEU A 53 -0.73 -8.98 -4.12
N PHE A 54 -1.07 -10.26 -4.00
CA PHE A 54 -1.99 -10.98 -4.89
C PHE A 54 -3.20 -11.52 -4.12
N PHE A 55 -4.26 -11.81 -4.87
CA PHE A 55 -5.50 -12.40 -4.36
C PHE A 55 -5.76 -13.73 -5.06
N LEU A 56 -5.95 -14.80 -4.28
CA LEU A 56 -6.36 -16.10 -4.78
C LEU A 56 -7.90 -16.09 -4.88
N TYR A 57 -8.43 -15.96 -6.11
CA TYR A 57 -9.86 -16.06 -6.41
C TYR A 57 -10.25 -17.50 -6.74
#